data_AF-A0A3E2YW89-F1
#
_entry.id   AF-A0A3E2YW89-F1
#
_cell.length_a   1.000
_cell.length_b   1.000
_cell.length_c   1.000
_cell.angle_alpha   90.00
_cell.angle_beta   90.00
_cell.angle_gamma   90.00
#
_symmetry.space_group_name_H-M   'P 1'
#
loop_
_entity.id
_entity.type
_entity.pdbx_description
1 polymer ?
#
loop_
_entity_poly.entity_id
_entity_poly.type
_entity_poly.pdbx_seq_one_letter_code
_entity_poly.pdbx_strand_id
1 'polypeptide(L)'
;MNPLVITGDVLTLQPCDYCIGQTVLWLKVTYVPRYANFLASRWVRLEGLELRPDGTPWRERVVMVRVQAIIDDPPARLEPGVRER
;
A
#
# COMPACT_ATOMS: atom_id res chain seq x y z
N MET A 1 -1.78 19.23 -1.89
CA MET A 1 -1.97 17.92 -2.55
C MET A 1 -2.38 16.92 -1.49
N ASN A 2 -3.42 16.14 -1.74
CA ASN A 2 -3.73 14.99 -0.89
C ASN A 2 -2.67 13.91 -1.16
N PRO A 3 -2.14 13.24 -0.12
CA PRO A 3 -1.22 12.13 -0.31
C PRO A 3 -1.93 10.98 -1.05
N LEU A 4 -1.23 10.33 -1.98
CA LEU A 4 -1.77 9.17 -2.72
C LEU A 4 -1.96 7.95 -1.82
N VAL A 5 -1.16 7.85 -0.77
CA VAL A 5 -1.17 6.74 0.19
C VAL A 5 -0.75 7.27 1.56
N ILE A 6 -1.39 6.77 2.61
CA ILE A 6 -1.08 7.06 4.01
C ILE A 6 -0.95 5.77 4.82
N THR A 7 -0.35 5.87 6.01
CA THR A 7 -0.34 4.75 6.96
C THR A 7 -1.78 4.34 7.31
N GLY A 8 -2.05 3.04 7.31
CA GLY A 8 -3.35 2.43 7.58
C GLY A 8 -4.14 2.06 6.33
N ASP A 9 -3.81 2.64 5.18
CA ASP A 9 -4.40 2.29 3.89
C ASP A 9 -4.13 0.82 3.54
N VAL A 10 -5.08 0.18 2.86
CA VAL A 10 -4.91 -1.15 2.27
C VAL A 10 -4.85 -1.03 0.75
N LEU A 11 -3.73 -1.49 0.18
CA LEU A 11 -3.51 -1.54 -1.26
C LEU A 11 -3.73 -2.96 -1.79
N THR A 12 -4.38 -3.08 -2.94
CA THR A 12 -4.44 -4.31 -3.73
C THR A 12 -3.52 -4.16 -4.94
N LEU A 13 -2.44 -4.94 -4.98
CA LEU A 13 -1.40 -4.81 -6.00
C LEU A 13 -1.34 -6.06 -6.88
N GLN A 14 -1.42 -5.91 -8.20
CA GLN A 14 -1.18 -7.01 -9.12
C GLN A 14 0.32 -7.35 -9.17
N PRO A 15 0.72 -8.57 -9.60
CA PRO A 15 2.14 -8.95 -9.67
C PRO A 15 3.03 -7.97 -10.47
N CYS A 16 2.47 -7.25 -11.45
CA CYS A 16 3.18 -6.28 -12.29
C CYS A 16 3.29 -4.87 -11.68
N ASP A 17 2.58 -4.62 -10.58
CA ASP A 17 2.49 -3.33 -9.89
C ASP A 17 3.51 -3.18 -8.78
N TYR A 18 4.22 -4.26 -8.42
CA TYR A 18 5.27 -4.21 -7.41
C TYR A 18 6.47 -5.09 -7.76
N CYS A 19 7.66 -4.68 -7.31
CA CYS A 19 8.89 -5.46 -7.56
C CYS A 19 8.89 -6.77 -6.76
N ILE A 20 9.37 -7.85 -7.40
CA ILE A 20 9.54 -9.19 -6.79
C ILE A 20 8.19 -9.77 -6.32
N GLY A 21 7.14 -9.52 -7.11
CA GLY A 21 5.79 -10.06 -6.95
C GLY A 21 5.46 -11.13 -7.97
N GLN A 22 4.78 -12.20 -7.54
CA GLN A 22 4.23 -13.24 -8.42
C GLN A 22 2.74 -13.48 -8.20
N THR A 23 2.16 -12.89 -7.16
CA THR A 23 0.77 -13.06 -6.75
C THR A 23 0.14 -11.70 -6.50
N VAL A 24 -1.18 -11.66 -6.37
CA VAL A 24 -1.84 -10.46 -5.85
C VAL A 24 -1.35 -10.24 -4.42
N LEU A 25 -1.00 -9.00 -4.10
CA LEU A 25 -0.55 -8.58 -2.78
C LEU A 25 -1.56 -7.62 -2.17
N TRP A 26 -2.07 -7.97 -1.00
CA TRP A 26 -2.83 -7.04 -0.16
C TRP A 26 -1.90 -6.49 0.90
N LEU A 27 -1.62 -5.18 0.84
CA LEU A 27 -0.64 -4.53 1.71
C LEU A 27 -1.34 -3.49 2.58
N LYS A 28 -1.40 -3.73 3.90
CA LYS A 28 -1.74 -2.69 4.86
C LYS A 28 -0.51 -1.83 5.14
N VAL A 29 -0.54 -0.58 4.72
CA VAL A 29 0.60 0.33 4.79
C VAL A 29 0.91 0.70 6.24
N THR A 30 2.16 0.50 6.65
CA THR A 30 2.64 0.86 8.00
C THR A 30 3.56 2.07 7.97
N TYR A 31 4.31 2.26 6.88
CA TYR A 31 5.19 3.42 6.70
C TYR A 31 5.21 3.93 5.26
N VAL A 32 5.09 5.26 5.13
CA VAL A 32 5.16 6.00 3.87
C VAL A 32 6.36 6.96 3.95
N PRO A 33 7.43 6.75 3.16
CA PRO A 33 8.55 7.69 3.11
C PRO A 33 8.11 9.08 2.65
N ARG A 34 8.79 10.14 3.10
CA ARG A 34 8.43 11.53 2.73
C ARG A 34 8.36 11.78 1.22
N TYR A 35 9.19 11.08 0.43
CA TYR A 35 9.24 11.20 -1.03
C TYR A 35 8.17 10.38 -1.76
N ALA A 36 7.37 9.58 -1.07
CA ALA A 36 6.34 8.73 -1.67
C ALA A 36 5.22 9.51 -2.37
N ASN A 37 4.98 10.75 -1.94
CA ASN A 37 4.01 11.64 -2.56
C ASN A 37 4.55 12.39 -3.78
N PHE A 38 5.79 12.09 -4.21
CA PHE A 38 6.38 12.74 -5.37
C PHE A 38 5.89 12.11 -6.66
N LEU A 39 4.90 12.74 -7.30
CA LEU A 39 4.22 12.25 -8.50
C LEU A 39 5.14 12.06 -9.72
N ALA A 40 6.33 12.67 -9.75
CA ALA A 40 7.28 12.45 -10.83
C ALA A 40 8.03 11.11 -10.72
N SER A 41 7.94 10.42 -9.58
CA SER A 41 8.50 9.08 -9.40
C SER A 41 7.60 8.03 -10.06
N ARG A 42 8.19 7.11 -10.84
CA ARG A 42 7.43 5.98 -11.43
C ARG A 42 7.13 4.88 -10.41
N TRP A 43 8.00 4.74 -9.40
CA TRP A 43 7.94 3.73 -8.36
C TRP A 43 8.15 4.36 -7.00
N VAL A 44 7.47 3.84 -5.98
CA VAL A 44 7.55 4.30 -4.59
C VAL A 44 7.82 3.13 -3.66
N ARG A 45 8.74 3.33 -2.72
CA ARG A 45 8.99 2.36 -1.65
C ARG A 45 7.92 2.50 -0.58
N LEU A 46 7.23 1.41 -0.26
CA LEU A 46 6.28 1.33 0.85
C LEU A 46 6.68 0.21 1.79
N GLU A 47 6.39 0.40 3.07
CA GLU A 47 6.45 -0.66 4.06
C GLU A 47 5.04 -0.94 4.57
N GLY A 48 4.77 -2.21 4.81
CA GLY A 48 3.45 -2.64 5.23
C GLY A 48 3.41 -4.08 5.68
N LEU A 49 2.21 -4.49 6.06
CA LEU A 49 1.88 -5.83 6.47
C LEU A 49 1.12 -6.50 5.33
N GLU A 50 1.68 -7.57 4.78
CA GLU A 50 1.00 -8.43 3.83
C GLU A 50 -0.19 -9.09 4.54
N LEU A 51 -1.37 -8.96 3.94
CA LEU A 51 -2.59 -9.59 4.40
C LEU A 51 -2.84 -10.88 3.62
N ARG A 52 -3.38 -11.88 4.30
CA ARG A 52 -3.94 -13.07 3.65
C ARG A 52 -5.25 -12.73 2.94
N PRO A 53 -5.78 -13.63 2.08
CA PRO A 53 -7.08 -13.43 1.43
C PRO A 53 -8.26 -13.28 2.41
N ASP A 54 -8.12 -13.77 3.65
CA ASP A 54 -9.11 -13.60 4.73
C ASP A 54 -8.96 -12.25 5.48
N GLY A 55 -8.03 -11.39 5.06
CA GLY A 55 -7.73 -10.10 5.67
C GLY A 55 -6.82 -10.16 6.90
N THR A 56 -6.42 -11.35 7.35
CA THR A 56 -5.54 -11.47 8.52
C THR A 56 -4.09 -11.06 8.18
N PRO A 57 -3.40 -10.36 9.11
CA PRO A 57 -1.97 -10.12 9.01
C PRO A 57 -1.14 -11.39 8.77
N TRP A 58 -0.16 -11.32 7.88
CA TRP A 58 0.81 -12.40 7.68
C TRP A 58 2.24 -12.00 8.05
N ARG A 59 2.86 -11.09 7.29
CA ARG A 59 4.26 -10.71 7.49
C ARG A 59 4.54 -9.29 7.03
N GLU A 60 5.55 -8.67 7.62
CA GLU A 60 6.06 -7.38 7.17
C GLU A 60 6.70 -7.50 5.77
N ARG A 61 6.53 -6.46 4.98
CA ARG A 61 7.02 -6.35 3.61
C ARG A 61 7.53 -4.94 3.36
N VAL A 62 8.63 -4.87 2.63
CA VAL A 62 9.10 -3.66 1.96
C VAL A 62 8.98 -3.91 0.46
N VAL A 63 8.22 -3.07 -0.24
CA VAL A 63 7.96 -3.23 -1.68
C VAL A 63 8.16 -1.93 -2.43
N MET A 64 8.63 -2.02 -3.66
CA MET A 64 8.59 -0.92 -4.62
C MET A 64 7.30 -1.05 -5.41
N VAL A 65 6.39 -0.09 -5.27
CA VAL A 65 5.05 -0.08 -5.89
C VAL A 65 5.02 0.94 -7.02
N ARG A 66 4.38 0.58 -8.14
CA ARG A 66 4.19 1.49 -9.27
C ARG A 66 3.19 2.58 -8.86
N VAL A 67 3.56 3.83 -9.04
CA VAL A 67 2.68 4.96 -8.66
C VAL A 67 1.36 4.91 -9.42
N GLN A 68 1.38 4.51 -10.69
CA GLN A 68 0.18 4.37 -11.51
C GLN A 68 -0.81 3.34 -10.92
N ALA A 69 -0.34 2.27 -10.27
CA ALA A 69 -1.22 1.28 -9.66
C ALA A 69 -2.04 1.88 -8.50
N ILE A 70 -1.43 2.78 -7.73
CA ILE A 70 -2.10 3.51 -6.63
C ILE A 70 -3.11 4.53 -7.17
N ILE A 71 -2.85 5.07 -8.36
CA ILE A 71 -3.76 6.02 -9.04
C ILE A 71 -4.95 5.29 -9.67
N ASP A 72 -4.69 4.15 -10.33
CA ASP A 72 -5.70 3.37 -11.04
C ASP A 72 -6.62 2.60 -10.06
N ASP A 73 -6.07 2.13 -8.94
CA ASP A 73 -6.80 1.48 -7.85
C ASP A 73 -6.48 2.15 -6.50
N PRO A 74 -7.20 3.24 -6.16
CA PRO A 74 -6.96 4.00 -4.93
C PRO A 74 -7.11 3.12 -3.68
N PRO A 75 -6.29 3.35 -2.64
CA PRO A 75 -6.33 2.55 -1.43
C PRO A 75 -7.70 2.57 -0.76
N ALA A 76 -8.09 1.42 -0.20
CA ALA A 76 -9.17 1.38 0.76
C ALA A 76 -8.72 2.08 2.04
N ARG A 77 -9.25 3.29 2.26
CA ARG A 77 -8.99 4.05 3.47
C ARG A 77 -9.89 3.53 4.58
N LEU A 78 -9.31 2.82 5.53
CA LEU A 78 -9.96 2.56 6.80
C LEU A 78 -9.99 3.90 7.54
N GLU A 79 -11.15 4.54 7.62
CA GLU A 79 -11.36 5.78 8.37
C GLU A 79 -10.68 5.65 9.75
N PRO A 80 -9.88 6.63 10.20
CA PRO A 80 -9.33 6.64 11.55
C PRO A 80 -10.47 6.90 12.55
N GLY A 81 -11.25 5.86 12.86
CA GLY A 81 -12.55 6.07 13.49
C GLY A 81 -13.26 4.84 14.02
N VAL A 82 -12.56 3.77 14.40
CA VAL A 82 -13.09 2.81 15.38
C VAL A 82 -11.98 2.49 16.37
N ARG A 83 -11.77 3.40 17.33
CA ARG A 83 -11.30 2.99 18.66
C ARG A 83 -12.44 2.15 19.24
N GLU A 84 -12.29 0.83 19.21
CA GLU A 84 -13.07 -0.02 20.11
C GLU A 84 -12.81 0.44 21.54
N ARG A 85 -13.91 0.66 22.28
CA ARG A 85 -13.97 1.17 23.64
C ARG A 85 -13.29 0.24 24.63
#